data_AF-A0A1Y1YLI9-F1
#
_entry.id   AF-A0A1Y1YLI9-F1
#
_cell.length_a   1.000
_cell.length_b   1.000
_cell.length_c   1.000
_cell.angle_alpha   90.00
_cell.angle_beta   90.00
_cell.angle_gamma   90.00
#
_symmetry.space_group_name_H-M   'P 1'
#
loop_
_entity.id
_entity.type
_entity.pdbx_description
1 polymer ?
#
loop_
_entity_poly.entity_id
_entity_poly.type
_entity_poly.pdbx_seq_one_letter_code
_entity_poly.pdbx_strand_id
1 'polypeptide(L)'
;MSEVYSTNFKLKHGPVATKPSSTNLFATQAPLNLRPNACVICLTCLTCAGKYGTEDCRCPAAEIQWNKKKQGYRVEFRRRSVFPDDEIFMTWLKGNLSQRLIWDETCKEVKLCMACNSIFWRWSKG
;
A
#
# COMPACT_ATOMS: atom_id res chain seq x y z
N MET A 1 -36.74 -42.70 42.54
CA MET A 1 -35.48 -42.93 41.79
C MET A 1 -35.31 -41.78 40.81
N SER A 2 -34.26 -40.98 41.04
CA SER A 2 -33.59 -40.01 40.14
C SER A 2 -34.45 -38.88 39.54
N GLU A 3 -34.47 -37.66 40.08
CA GLU A 3 -33.47 -36.57 40.04
C GLU A 3 -33.36 -35.79 38.71
N VAL A 4 -33.30 -34.46 38.87
CA VAL A 4 -32.69 -33.40 38.01
C VAL A 4 -33.57 -32.61 37.01
N TYR A 5 -34.18 -31.55 37.57
CA TYR A 5 -33.97 -30.10 37.31
C TYR A 5 -33.99 -29.47 35.89
N SER A 6 -34.61 -28.26 35.89
CA SER A 6 -34.21 -27.01 35.21
C SER A 6 -34.47 -26.90 33.68
N THR A 7 -34.85 -25.77 33.07
CA THR A 7 -35.00 -24.36 33.48
C THR A 7 -35.75 -23.58 32.38
N ASN A 8 -36.40 -22.51 32.82
CA ASN A 8 -36.86 -21.28 32.13
C ASN A 8 -36.40 -20.99 30.68
N PHE A 9 -37.34 -20.47 29.86
CA PHE A 9 -37.03 -19.48 28.83
C PHE A 9 -38.10 -18.39 28.81
N LYS A 10 -37.71 -17.15 29.18
CA LYS A 10 -38.54 -15.95 29.12
C LYS A 10 -37.83 -14.98 28.17
N LEU A 11 -38.38 -14.79 26.97
CA LEU A 11 -37.87 -13.86 25.96
C LEU A 11 -38.20 -12.43 26.39
N LYS A 12 -37.18 -11.60 26.60
CA LYS A 12 -37.29 -10.16 26.78
C LYS A 12 -36.15 -9.44 26.05
N HIS A 13 -36.53 -8.41 25.31
CA HIS A 13 -35.73 -7.30 24.77
C HIS A 13 -34.59 -7.67 23.79
N GLY A 14 -34.86 -7.51 22.50
CA GLY A 14 -33.81 -7.40 21.50
C GLY A 14 -33.20 -5.99 21.53
N PRO A 15 -31.88 -5.85 21.67
CA PRO A 15 -31.20 -4.60 21.35
C PRO A 15 -30.91 -4.55 19.84
N VAL A 16 -31.23 -3.40 19.25
CA VAL A 16 -30.81 -2.98 17.91
C VAL A 16 -29.29 -3.12 17.82
N ALA A 17 -28.83 -4.03 16.95
CA ALA A 17 -27.42 -4.17 16.62
C ALA A 17 -26.95 -2.92 15.86
N THR A 18 -26.44 -1.94 16.58
CA THR A 18 -25.55 -0.93 16.01
C THR A 18 -24.31 -1.65 15.50
N LYS A 19 -24.18 -1.68 14.16
CA LYS A 19 -22.96 -2.13 13.48
C LYS A 19 -21.76 -1.42 14.12
N PRO A 20 -20.67 -2.12 14.47
CA PRO A 20 -19.45 -1.45 14.89
C PRO A 20 -18.96 -0.60 13.73
N SER A 21 -18.95 0.71 13.98
CA SER A 21 -18.32 1.73 13.16
C SER A 21 -16.87 1.31 12.93
N SER A 22 -16.50 1.19 11.65
CA SER A 22 -15.15 0.85 11.19
C SER A 22 -14.19 2.00 11.49
N THR A 23 -13.82 2.16 12.75
CA THR A 23 -12.85 3.15 13.19
C THR A 23 -11.45 2.58 13.02
N ASN A 24 -10.81 2.94 11.91
CA ASN A 24 -9.35 2.97 11.67
C ASN A 24 -8.49 1.92 12.40
N LEU A 25 -8.38 0.72 11.81
CA LEU A 25 -7.27 -0.20 12.03
C LEU A 25 -5.99 0.27 11.29
N PHE A 26 -5.65 1.55 11.38
CA PHE A 26 -4.29 2.01 11.09
C PHE A 26 -3.52 1.96 12.40
N ALA A 27 -3.18 0.74 12.82
CA ALA A 27 -2.03 0.57 13.68
C ALA A 27 -0.88 1.38 13.05
N THR A 28 -0.27 2.26 13.84
CA THR A 28 0.77 3.20 13.44
C THR A 28 1.98 2.41 12.93
N GLN A 29 1.93 1.99 11.66
CA GLN A 29 2.99 1.20 11.06
C GLN A 29 4.22 2.09 10.93
N ALA A 30 5.38 1.54 11.29
CA ALA A 30 6.63 2.27 11.26
C ALA A 30 6.86 2.93 9.88
N PRO A 31 7.37 4.19 9.87
CA PRO A 31 7.81 4.84 8.65
C PRO A 31 8.83 3.99 7.89
N LEU A 32 8.83 4.13 6.57
CA LEU A 32 9.65 3.37 5.65
C LEU A 32 10.48 4.33 4.80
N ASN A 33 11.76 4.00 4.64
CA ASN A 33 12.63 4.75 3.74
C ASN A 33 12.26 4.49 2.27
N LEU A 34 12.52 5.48 1.41
CA LEU A 34 12.40 5.29 -0.02
C LEU A 34 13.30 4.12 -0.48
N ARG A 35 12.77 3.26 -1.36
CA ARG A 35 13.52 2.15 -1.95
C ARG A 35 13.44 2.20 -3.48
N PRO A 36 14.58 2.05 -4.18
CA PRO A 36 14.62 2.10 -5.64
C PRO A 36 13.86 0.94 -6.29
N ASN A 37 13.58 -0.13 -5.55
CA ASN A 37 12.86 -1.31 -5.99
C ASN A 37 11.45 -1.46 -5.37
N ALA A 38 10.84 -0.37 -4.94
CA ALA A 38 9.45 -0.37 -4.45
C ALA A 38 8.62 0.72 -5.13
N CYS A 39 7.33 0.46 -5.31
CA CYS A 39 6.38 1.46 -5.77
C CYS A 39 6.14 2.50 -4.67
N VAL A 40 6.34 3.79 -4.97
CA VAL A 40 6.21 4.87 -3.99
C VAL A 40 4.75 5.17 -3.58
N ILE A 41 3.79 4.63 -4.33
CA ILE A 41 2.35 4.85 -4.11
C ILE A 41 1.75 3.74 -3.25
N CYS A 42 1.96 2.48 -3.64
CA CYS A 42 1.32 1.32 -3.01
C CYS A 42 2.28 0.43 -2.20
N LEU A 43 3.56 0.77 -2.14
CA LEU A 43 4.62 -0.01 -1.49
C LEU A 43 4.86 -1.40 -2.10
N THR A 44 4.29 -1.73 -3.26
CA THR A 44 4.58 -3.01 -3.91
C THR A 44 6.06 -3.11 -4.25
N CYS A 45 6.71 -4.15 -3.76
CA CYS A 45 8.11 -4.43 -4.04
C CYS A 45 8.26 -5.11 -5.41
N LEU A 46 9.16 -4.59 -6.23
CA LEU A 46 9.34 -5.03 -7.61
C LEU A 46 10.00 -6.41 -7.73
N THR A 47 10.81 -6.80 -6.74
CA THR A 47 11.53 -8.08 -6.70
C THR A 47 10.67 -9.24 -6.18
N CYS A 48 9.89 -9.04 -5.12
CA CYS A 48 9.13 -10.12 -4.48
C CYS A 48 7.61 -10.09 -4.80
N ALA A 49 7.09 -9.01 -5.37
CA ALA A 49 5.66 -8.72 -5.57
C ALA A 49 4.81 -8.52 -4.30
N GLY A 50 5.36 -8.75 -3.11
CA GLY A 50 4.72 -8.42 -1.83
C GLY A 50 4.77 -6.93 -1.48
N LYS A 51 4.16 -6.58 -0.33
CA LYS A 51 4.15 -5.21 0.18
C LYS A 51 5.41 -4.92 0.99
N TYR A 52 6.16 -3.89 0.61
CA TYR A 52 7.32 -3.44 1.36
C TYR A 52 6.93 -2.99 2.78
N GLY A 53 7.72 -3.41 3.77
CA GLY A 53 7.47 -3.11 5.18
C GLY A 53 6.40 -4.02 5.79
N THR A 54 6.28 -5.24 5.28
CA THR A 54 5.46 -6.34 5.82
C THR A 54 6.32 -7.61 5.93
N GLU A 55 5.88 -8.58 6.73
CA GLU A 55 6.59 -9.85 6.91
C GLU A 55 6.62 -10.69 5.63
N ASP A 56 5.59 -10.57 4.78
CA ASP A 56 5.48 -11.25 3.49
C ASP A 56 6.61 -10.88 2.51
N CYS A 57 7.22 -9.70 2.70
CA CYS A 57 8.36 -9.29 1.88
C CYS A 57 9.31 -8.31 2.56
N ARG A 58 10.53 -8.79 2.80
CA ARG A 58 11.66 -7.97 3.28
C ARG A 58 12.08 -6.85 2.31
N CYS A 59 11.82 -7.01 1.01
CA CYS A 59 12.18 -6.10 -0.07
C CYS A 59 13.55 -5.42 0.13
N PRO A 60 14.66 -6.20 0.11
CA PRO A 60 15.99 -5.62 0.31
C PRO A 60 16.23 -4.53 -0.73
N ALA A 61 16.86 -3.42 -0.34
CA ALA A 61 17.25 -2.40 -1.30
C ALA A 61 18.13 -3.04 -2.37
N ALA A 62 17.69 -2.92 -3.60
CA ALA A 62 18.44 -3.35 -4.75
C ALA A 62 18.31 -2.28 -5.82
N GLU A 63 19.42 -1.88 -6.40
CA GLU A 63 19.39 -1.04 -7.58
C GLU A 63 18.69 -1.79 -8.72
N ILE A 64 17.78 -1.10 -9.40
CA ILE A 64 17.05 -1.69 -10.51
C ILE A 64 17.96 -1.63 -11.73
N GLN A 65 18.60 -2.75 -12.07
CA GLN A 65 19.31 -2.88 -13.33
C GLN A 65 18.30 -3.01 -14.47
N TRP A 66 18.34 -2.07 -15.41
CA TRP A 66 17.52 -2.16 -16.61
C TRP A 66 18.05 -3.29 -17.50
N ASN A 67 17.35 -4.42 -17.52
CA ASN A 67 17.55 -5.44 -18.52
C ASN A 67 16.33 -5.48 -19.45
N LYS A 68 16.55 -5.56 -20.77
CA LYS A 68 15.46 -5.66 -21.77
C LYS A 68 14.54 -6.86 -21.51
N LYS A 69 15.04 -7.88 -20.80
CA LYS A 69 14.33 -9.11 -20.44
C LYS A 69 13.49 -9.02 -19.16
N LYS A 70 13.55 -7.92 -18.40
CA LYS A 70 12.95 -7.76 -17.04
C LYS A 70 13.30 -8.92 -16.08
N GLN A 71 14.45 -9.57 -16.28
CA GLN A 71 14.88 -10.71 -15.47
C GLN A 71 15.13 -10.25 -14.03
N GLY A 72 14.47 -10.90 -13.08
CA GLY A 72 14.61 -10.64 -11.65
C GLY A 72 13.47 -9.82 -11.02
N TYR A 73 12.57 -9.25 -11.81
CA TYR A 73 11.42 -8.50 -11.28
C TYR A 73 10.12 -9.28 -11.49
N ARG A 74 9.33 -9.38 -10.41
CA ARG A 74 8.02 -10.06 -10.42
C ARG A 74 6.88 -9.12 -10.76
N VAL A 75 7.13 -7.81 -10.75
CA VAL A 75 6.13 -6.78 -11.01
C VAL A 75 6.63 -5.90 -12.15
N GLU A 76 5.78 -5.65 -13.13
CA GLU A 76 6.06 -4.66 -14.15
C GLU A 76 5.93 -3.24 -13.59
N PHE A 77 6.86 -2.37 -13.97
CA PHE A 77 6.92 -1.01 -13.46
C PHE A 77 7.36 -0.01 -14.54
N ARG A 78 7.09 1.27 -14.26
CA ARG A 78 7.63 2.41 -14.99
C ARG A 78 8.51 3.23 -14.07
N ARG A 79 9.56 3.78 -14.66
CA ARG A 79 10.40 4.80 -14.05
C ARG A 79 9.79 6.16 -14.38
N ARG A 80 9.76 7.05 -13.40
CA ARG A 80 9.41 8.46 -13.62
C ARG A 80 10.43 9.31 -12.93
N SER A 81 10.97 10.26 -13.69
CA SER A 81 11.84 11.27 -13.12
C SER A 81 11.03 12.19 -12.23
N VAL A 82 11.65 12.64 -11.15
CA VAL A 82 11.11 13.62 -10.23
C VAL A 82 11.80 14.93 -10.59
N PHE A 83 11.11 15.74 -11.39
CA PHE A 83 11.56 17.08 -11.75
C PHE A 83 10.56 18.09 -11.17
N PRO A 84 11.04 19.18 -10.53
CA PRO A 84 10.16 20.24 -10.03
C PRO A 84 9.23 20.80 -11.12
N ASP A 85 9.70 20.84 -12.37
CA ASP A 85 8.99 21.43 -13.51
C ASP A 85 7.89 20.53 -14.09
N ASP A 86 7.83 19.24 -13.71
CA ASP A 86 6.69 18.35 -14.07
C ASP A 86 5.56 18.55 -13.06
N GLU A 87 4.92 19.72 -13.09
CA GLU A 87 3.91 20.14 -12.12
C GLU A 87 2.76 19.13 -12.01
N ILE A 88 2.33 18.56 -13.13
CA ILE A 88 1.25 17.57 -13.21
C ILE A 88 1.64 16.32 -12.42
N PHE A 89 2.81 15.73 -12.73
CA PHE A 89 3.26 14.54 -12.04
C PHE A 89 3.56 14.80 -10.56
N MET A 90 4.22 15.91 -10.24
CA MET A 90 4.59 16.24 -8.87
C MET A 90 3.36 16.51 -7.99
N THR A 91 2.33 17.17 -8.52
CA THR A 91 1.07 17.38 -7.80
C THR A 91 0.40 16.06 -7.50
N TRP A 92 0.29 15.18 -8.49
CA TRP A 92 -0.30 13.85 -8.29
C TRP A 92 0.51 12.99 -7.32
N LEU A 93 1.84 12.99 -7.47
CA LEU A 93 2.75 12.22 -6.64
C LEU A 93 2.62 12.61 -5.17
N LYS A 94 2.63 13.92 -4.86
CA LYS A 94 2.46 14.41 -3.49
C LYS A 94 1.11 14.00 -2.88
N GLY A 95 0.03 14.04 -3.66
CA GLY A 95 -1.30 13.65 -3.20
C GLY A 95 -1.51 12.13 -3.03
N ASN A 96 -0.69 11.31 -3.70
CA ASN A 96 -0.85 9.85 -3.72
C ASN A 96 0.33 9.09 -3.09
N LEU A 97 1.36 9.79 -2.63
CA LEU A 97 2.50 9.17 -1.96
C LEU A 97 2.01 8.35 -0.77
N SER A 98 2.53 7.13 -0.63
CA SER A 98 2.21 6.31 0.53
C SER A 98 2.55 7.06 1.82
N GLN A 99 1.57 7.20 2.72
CA GLN A 99 1.73 7.88 4.01
C GLN A 99 2.83 7.27 4.90
N ARG A 100 3.19 6.01 4.65
CA ARG A 100 4.29 5.34 5.37
C ARG A 100 5.67 5.71 4.83
N LEU A 101 5.79 6.34 3.68
CA LEU A 101 7.11 6.67 3.12
C LEU A 101 7.63 7.97 3.69
N ILE A 102 8.88 7.92 4.13
CA ILE A 102 9.70 9.11 4.34
C ILE A 102 10.18 9.54 2.96
N TRP A 103 9.71 10.71 2.50
CA TRP A 103 10.15 11.29 1.25
C TRP A 103 11.57 11.83 1.37
N ASP A 104 12.38 11.62 0.33
CA ASP A 104 13.72 12.17 0.19
C ASP A 104 13.71 13.17 -0.96
N GLU A 105 13.91 14.45 -0.66
CA GLU A 105 13.90 15.53 -1.65
C GLU A 105 15.06 15.43 -2.66
N THR A 106 16.12 14.67 -2.34
CA THR A 106 17.22 14.42 -3.26
C THR A 106 16.88 13.32 -4.29
N CYS A 107 15.74 12.65 -4.13
CA CYS A 107 15.27 11.62 -5.06
C CYS A 107 14.97 12.21 -6.43
N LYS A 108 15.72 11.77 -7.45
CA LYS A 108 15.55 12.19 -8.85
C LYS A 108 14.63 11.28 -9.65
N GLU A 109 14.31 10.10 -9.14
CA GLU A 109 13.58 9.09 -9.89
C GLU A 109 12.82 8.15 -8.96
N VAL A 110 11.54 7.93 -9.25
CA VAL A 110 10.71 6.97 -8.54
C VAL A 110 10.28 5.83 -9.45
N LYS A 111 9.81 4.75 -8.83
CA LYS A 111 9.19 3.63 -9.53
C LYS A 111 7.71 3.58 -9.22
N LEU A 112 6.92 3.35 -10.26
CA LEU A 112 5.50 3.07 -10.16
C LEU A 112 5.25 1.67 -10.71
N CYS A 113 4.54 0.82 -9.97
CA CYS A 113 3.99 -0.40 -10.56
C CYS A 113 3.03 -0.02 -11.69
N MET A 114 2.79 -0.92 -12.65
CA MET A 114 1.93 -0.62 -13.79
C MET A 114 0.51 -0.17 -13.39
N ALA A 115 -0.03 -0.69 -12.27
CA ALA A 115 -1.33 -0.27 -11.74
C ALA A 115 -1.31 1.22 -11.35
N CYS A 116 -0.39 1.63 -10.47
CA CYS A 116 -0.28 3.03 -10.04
C CYS A 116 0.09 3.97 -11.20
N ASN A 117 0.97 3.53 -12.10
CA ASN A 117 1.27 4.31 -13.29
C ASN A 117 0.01 4.51 -14.16
N SER A 118 -0.82 3.47 -14.33
CA SER A 118 -2.07 3.59 -15.10
C SER A 118 -3.07 4.54 -14.44
N ILE A 119 -3.14 4.58 -13.10
CA ILE A 119 -3.95 5.55 -12.36
C ILE A 119 -3.48 6.97 -12.66
N PHE A 120 -2.17 7.23 -12.56
CA PHE A 120 -1.62 8.53 -12.93
C PHE A 120 -1.99 8.93 -14.36
N TRP A 121 -1.79 8.03 -15.33
CA TRP A 121 -2.10 8.32 -16.74
C TRP A 121 -3.57 8.66 -17.01
N ARG A 122 -4.50 8.11 -16.23
CA ARG A 122 -5.93 8.46 -16.33
C ARG A 122 -6.21 9.80 -15.68
N TRP A 123 -5.63 10.03 -14.50
CA TRP A 123 -5.77 11.29 -13.78
C TRP A 123 -5.19 12.46 -14.57
N SER A 124 -4.03 12.29 -15.22
CA SER A 124 -3.35 13.36 -15.97
C SER A 124 -4.02 13.75 -17.29
N LYS A 125 -5.07 13.03 -17.71
CA LYS A 125 -5.80 13.27 -18.96
C LYS A 125 -7.20 13.85 -18.77
N GLY A 126 -7.71 13.82 -17.53
CA GLY A 126 -8.99 14.41 -17.16
C GLY A 126 -8.80 15.86 -16.76
#